data_AF-A4FLS6-F1
#
_entry.id   AF-A4FLS6-F1
#
_cell.length_a   1.000
_cell.length_b   1.000
_cell.length_c   1.000
_cell.angle_alpha   90.00
_cell.angle_beta   90.00
_cell.angle_gamma   90.00
#
_symmetry.space_group_name_H-M   'P 1'
#
loop_
_entity.id
_entity.type
_entity.pdbx_description
1 polymer ?
#
loop_
_entity_poly.entity_id
_entity_poly.type
_entity_poly.pdbx_seq_one_letter_code
_entity_poly.pdbx_strand_id
1 'polypeptide(L)' 'MSLRCAGQGCLQRSIATALLCRARGTRPTWCTGVRTQPFAAHAWVEAEGRLIGEPHPKGHYTPLTVPPTAAGATGR' A
#
# COMPACT_ATOMS: atom_id res chain seq x y z
N MET A 1 -0.77 18.61 1.47
CA MET A 1 -0.77 17.38 0.65
C MET A 1 -1.58 17.67 -0.62
N SER A 2 -1.05 17.38 -1.82
CA SER A 2 -1.63 17.85 -3.09
C SER A 2 -3.07 17.38 -3.29
N LEU A 3 -4.00 18.34 -3.41
CA LEU A 3 -5.42 18.11 -3.67
C LEU A 3 -5.67 17.42 -5.02
N ARG A 4 -4.72 17.51 -5.96
CA ARG A 4 -4.80 16.84 -7.27
C ARG A 4 -4.67 15.32 -7.19
N CYS A 5 -4.13 14.80 -6.08
CA CYS A 5 -3.92 13.37 -5.88
C CYS A 5 -5.01 12.70 -5.05
N ALA A 6 -6.01 13.47 -4.57
CA ALA A 6 -7.00 13.01 -3.58
C ALA A 6 -8.16 12.19 -4.16
N GLY A 7 -8.24 11.99 -5.48
CA GLY A 7 -9.24 11.13 -6.14
C GLY A 7 -8.61 9.90 -6.79
N GLN A 8 -7.85 10.11 -7.86
CA GLN A 8 -7.24 9.06 -8.71
C GLN A 8 -5.73 8.91 -8.51
N GLY A 9 -5.14 9.59 -7.53
CA GLY A 9 -3.68 9.72 -7.38
C GLY A 9 -3.05 8.85 -6.30
N CYS A 10 -3.82 8.05 -5.56
CA CYS A 10 -3.30 7.23 -4.46
C CYS A 10 -2.29 6.18 -4.97
N LEU A 11 -2.53 5.62 -6.15
CA LEU A 11 -1.64 4.65 -6.78
C LEU A 11 -0.29 5.28 -7.16
N GLN A 12 -0.30 6.35 -7.94
CA GLN A 12 0.90 7.02 -8.41
C GLN A 12 1.71 7.58 -7.23
N ARG A 13 1.04 8.17 -6.24
CA ARG A 13 1.70 8.67 -5.03
C ARG A 13 2.34 7.56 -4.21
N SER A 14 1.61 6.47 -3.94
CA SER A 14 2.14 5.36 -3.13
C SER A 14 3.31 4.67 -3.83
N ILE A 15 3.25 4.50 -5.15
CA ILE A 15 4.36 3.97 -5.95
C ILE A 15 5.56 4.93 -5.94
N ALA A 16 5.34 6.22 -6.18
CA ALA A 16 6.42 7.22 -6.16
C ALA A 16 7.13 7.24 -4.79
N THR A 17 6.37 7.18 -3.69
CA THR A 17 6.92 7.05 -2.33
C THR A 17 7.72 5.76 -2.17
N ALA A 18 7.15 4.61 -2.57
CA ALA A 18 7.83 3.32 -2.45
C ALA A 18 9.15 3.27 -3.24
N LEU A 19 9.16 3.82 -4.47
CA LEU A 19 10.36 3.94 -5.30
C LEU A 19 11.39 4.89 -4.68
N LEU A 20 10.96 6.05 -4.18
CA LEU A 20 11.84 7.01 -3.51
C LEU A 20 12.50 6.40 -2.26
N CYS A 21 11.75 5.65 -1.45
CA CYS A 21 12.29 4.93 -0.29
C CYS A 21 13.32 3.88 -0.73
N ARG A 22 13.00 3.08 -1.76
CA ARG A 22 13.93 2.08 -2.32
C ARG A 22 15.22 2.70 -2.83
N ALA A 23 15.14 3.84 -3.53
CA ALA A 23 16.30 4.58 -3.99
C ALA A 23 17.17 5.11 -2.84
N ARG A 24 16.57 5.33 -1.66
CA ARG A 24 17.26 5.75 -0.42
C ARG A 24 17.70 4.57 0.47
N GLY A 25 17.59 3.33 -0.01
CA GLY A 25 18.01 2.13 0.72
C GLY A 25 17.00 1.57 1.72
N THR A 26 15.81 2.16 1.83
CA THR A 26 14.75 1.64 2.71
C THR A 26 13.72 0.85 1.89
N ARG A 27 13.18 -0.22 2.49
CA ARG A 27 12.20 -1.09 1.85
C ARG A 27 10.88 -1.02 2.59
N PRO A 28 10.01 -0.06 2.26
CA PRO A 28 8.71 0.01 2.89
C PRO A 28 7.79 -1.06 2.31
N THR A 29 6.75 -1.42 3.04
CA THR A 29 5.70 -2.32 2.55
C THR A 29 4.75 -1.48 1.70
N TRP A 30 4.60 -1.84 0.43
CA TRP A 30 3.59 -1.23 -0.42
C TRP A 30 2.34 -2.11 -0.42
N CYS A 31 1.19 -1.51 -0.18
CA CYS A 31 -0.09 -2.19 0.01
C CYS A 31 -1.13 -1.64 -0.96
N THR A 32 -2.01 -2.52 -1.45
CA THR A 32 -3.25 -2.17 -2.13
C THR A 32 -4.43 -2.75 -1.35
N GLY A 33 -5.60 -2.14 -1.50
CA GLY A 33 -6.76 -2.54 -0.72
C GLY A 33 -7.99 -1.72 -1.04
N VAL A 34 -8.97 -1.81 -0.16
CA VAL A 34 -10.24 -1.09 -0.29
C VAL A 34 -10.59 -0.38 1.00
N ARG A 35 -11.24 0.78 0.88
CA ARG A 35 -12.09 1.33 1.94
C ARG A 35 -13.47 0.70 1.79
N THR A 36 -14.07 0.25 2.88
CA THR A 36 -15.38 -0.41 2.83
C THR A 36 -16.55 0.57 2.72
N GLN A 37 -16.43 1.79 3.28
CA GLN A 37 -17.52 2.78 3.22
C GLN A 37 -17.02 4.25 3.15
N PRO A 38 -17.40 5.03 2.12
CA PRO A 38 -17.92 4.57 0.84
C PRO A 38 -16.87 3.70 0.12
N PHE A 39 -17.32 2.64 -0.57
CA PHE A 39 -16.44 1.66 -1.19
C PHE A 39 -15.53 2.31 -2.24
N ALA A 40 -14.22 2.15 -2.07
CA ALA A 40 -13.23 2.69 -3.00
C ALA A 40 -11.93 1.89 -2.95
N ALA A 41 -11.33 1.64 -4.10
CA ALA A 41 -9.98 1.11 -4.19
C ALA A 41 -8.95 2.14 -3.66
N HIS A 42 -7.90 1.64 -3.01
CA HIS A 42 -6.86 2.47 -2.43
C HIS A 42 -5.48 1.77 -2.49
N ALA A 43 -4.42 2.56 -2.50
CA ALA A 43 -3.04 2.10 -2.44
C ALA A 43 -2.24 3.01 -1.52
N TRP A 44 -1.41 2.43 -0.66
CA TRP A 44 -0.65 3.14 0.36
C TRP A 44 0.69 2.45 0.65
N VAL A 45 1.50 3.11 1.46
CA VAL A 45 2.77 2.58 1.96
C VAL A 45 2.67 2.42 3.47
N GLU A 46 3.10 1.28 3.99
CA GLU A 46 3.26 1.04 5.42
C GLU A 46 4.74 0.96 5.80
N ALA A 47 5.08 1.63 6.89
CA ALA A 47 6.36 1.49 7.57
C ALA A 47 6.10 1.42 9.07
N GLU A 48 6.75 0.49 9.76
CA GLU A 48 6.62 0.32 11.22
C GLU A 48 5.14 0.17 11.68
N GLY A 49 4.32 -0.49 10.85
CA GLY A 49 2.90 -0.71 11.14
C GLY A 49 2.01 0.54 11.02
N ARG A 50 2.51 1.63 10.45
CA ARG A 50 1.79 2.89 10.24
C ARG A 50 1.58 3.18 8.76
N LEU A 51 0.40 3.69 8.42
CA LEU A 51 0.07 4.16 7.08
C LEU A 51 0.74 5.52 6.84
N ILE A 52 1.56 5.61 5.80
CA ILE A 52 2.38 6.80 5.52
C ILE A 52 1.60 7.78 4.67
N GLY A 53 1.37 8.98 5.21
CA GLY A 53 0.70 10.07 4.52
C GLY A 53 -0.82 9.91 4.43
N GLU A 54 -1.42 8.97 5.15
CA GLU A 54 -2.88 8.86 5.26
C GLU A 54 -3.36 9.48 6.59
N PRO A 55 -4.43 10.29 6.58
CA PRO A 55 -4.98 10.88 7.80
C PRO A 55 -5.79 9.86 8.64
N HIS A 56 -5.97 8.65 8.13
CA HIS A 56 -6.81 7.63 8.75
C HIS A 56 -5.99 6.66 9.63
N PRO A 57 -6.57 6.14 10.71
CA PRO A 57 -5.91 5.16 11.57
C PRO A 57 -5.71 3.81 10.87
N LYS A 58 -4.82 2.99 11.43
CA LYS A 58 -4.64 1.59 11.01
C LYS A 58 -5.98 0.85 11.04
N GLY A 59 -6.24 0.05 10.01
CA GLY A 59 -7.50 -0.69 9.87
C GLY A 59 -8.61 0.05 9.12
N HIS A 60 -8.40 1.32 8.74
CA HIS A 60 -9.35 2.05 7.89
C HIS A 60 -9.42 1.51 6.45
N TYR A 61 -8.32 0.91 5.96
CA TYR A 61 -8.28 0.21 4.68
C TYR A 61 -8.05 -1.28 4.92
N THR A 62 -8.79 -2.10 4.18
CA THR A 62 -8.62 -3.55 4.17
C THR A 62 -7.63 -3.93 3.08
N PRO A 63 -6.46 -4.51 3.40
CA PRO A 63 -5.50 -4.97 2.41
C PRO A 63 -6.09 -6.04 1.50
N LEU A 64 -5.82 -5.93 0.20
CA LEU A 64 -6.07 -6.98 -0.78
C LEU A 64 -4.73 -7.63 -1.11
N THR A 65 -4.36 -8.63 -0.31
CA THR A 65 -3.14 -9.41 -0.53
C THR A 65 -3.49 -10.72 -1.22
N VAL A 66 -2.79 -11.02 -2.31
CA VAL A 66 -2.76 -12.38 -2.86
C VAL A 66 -1.61 -13.10 -2.16
N PRO A 67 -1.86 -14.18 -1.39
CA PRO A 67 -0.77 -14.97 -0.84
C PRO A 67 0.08 -15.51 -1.98
N PRO A 68 1.42 -15.64 -1.82
CA PRO A 68 2.23 -16.31 -2.82
C PRO A 68 1.61 -17.68 -3.07
N THR A 69 1.32 -18.01 -4.33
CA THR A 69 0.98 -19.40 -4.68
C THR A 69 2.12 -20.24 -4.13
N ALA A 70 1.83 -21.20 -3.25
CA ALA A 70 2.84 -22.11 -2.75
C ALA A 70 3.46 -22.81 -3.97
N ALA A 71 4.62 -22.33 -4.41
CA ALA A 71 5.41 -23.01 -5.43
C ALA A 71 5.69 -24.39 -4.84
N GLY A 72 5.25 -25.42 -5.56
CA GLY A 72 5.20 -26.79 -5.07
C GLY A 72 6.42 -27.13 -4.24
N ALA A 73 6.19 -27.60 -3.02
CA ALA A 73 7.20 -28.26 -2.23
C ALA A 73 7.67 -29.50 -3.02
N THR A 74 8.72 -29.34 -3.83
CA THR A 74 9.45 -30.48 -4.38
C THR A 74 10.21 -31.09 -3.21
N GLY A 75 9.59 -32.12 -2.63
CA GLY A 75 10.21 -33.00 -1.65
C GLY A 75 11.43 -33.69 -2.24
N ARG A 76 12.46 -33.75 -1.40
CA ARG A 76 13.70 -34.50 -1.56
C ARG A 76 13.47 -35.99 -1.39
#